data_AF-U6JTZ8-F1
#
_entry.id   AF-U6JTZ8-F1
#
_cell.length_a   1.000
_cell.length_b   1.000
_cell.length_c   1.000
_cell.angle_alpha   90.00
_cell.angle_beta   90.00
_cell.angle_gamma   90.00
#
_symmetry.space_group_name_H-M   'P 1'
#
loop_
_entity.id
_entity.type
_entity.pdbx_description
1 polymer ?
#
loop_
_entity_poly.entity_id
_entity_poly.type
_entity_poly.pdbx_seq_one_letter_code
_entity_poly.pdbx_strand_id
1 'polypeptide(L)'
;MGTTLLNSHNAYLSVNLARVGQMSVRISQLTKDDELIDGVKETFAVKDGGRTVTTCEDAISGLKKKKEFVVQFTTAEDRNYRQSVQGALTAGLSNMKSYPDNWQEFWTQPEGANLASLLWSNSTKVGCAVGICTEGTQENRNTTKSAYLFCQMDPAAEENKAPFDKEYYEALTERKTLLTAMTEEDLKAPVQGAAAAAVPSLLVAGLTAIVAFASA
;
A
#
# COMPACT_ATOMS: atom_id res chain seq x y z
N MET A 1 -23.82 -7.02 -3.41
CA MET A 1 -22.81 -6.04 -3.86
C MET A 1 -22.44 -6.38 -5.29
N GLY A 2 -22.28 -5.38 -6.15
CA GLY A 2 -21.76 -5.59 -7.49
C GLY A 2 -20.24 -5.50 -7.45
N THR A 3 -19.54 -6.59 -7.74
CA THR A 3 -18.08 -6.56 -7.85
C THR A 3 -17.71 -6.19 -9.28
N THR A 4 -17.38 -4.93 -9.53
CA THR A 4 -16.71 -4.56 -10.79
C THR A 4 -15.22 -4.75 -10.59
N LEU A 5 -14.73 -5.86 -11.14
CA LEU A 5 -13.33 -6.21 -11.12
C LEU A 5 -12.54 -5.28 -12.03
N LEU A 6 -11.86 -4.33 -11.41
CA LEU A 6 -10.82 -3.56 -12.06
C LEU A 6 -9.49 -3.95 -11.44
N ASN A 7 -8.83 -4.90 -12.09
CA ASN A 7 -7.43 -5.21 -11.86
C ASN A 7 -6.61 -4.00 -12.34
N SER A 8 -6.51 -2.98 -11.51
CA SER A 8 -5.86 -1.74 -11.92
C SER A 8 -4.40 -1.79 -11.50
N HIS A 9 -3.50 -1.79 -12.48
CA HIS A 9 -2.08 -1.49 -12.27
C HIS A 9 -1.87 -0.29 -11.32
N ASN A 10 -2.78 0.70 -11.35
CA ASN A 10 -2.77 1.85 -10.44
C ASN A 10 -2.94 1.50 -8.96
N ALA A 11 -3.66 0.43 -8.61
CA ALA A 11 -3.78 -0.03 -7.22
C ALA A 11 -2.43 -0.51 -6.70
N TYR A 12 -1.78 -1.42 -7.45
CA TYR A 12 -0.47 -1.96 -7.12
C TYR A 12 0.60 -0.87 -7.05
N LEU A 13 0.61 0.01 -8.05
CA LEU A 13 1.52 1.15 -8.08
C LEU A 13 1.31 2.06 -6.87
N SER A 14 0.06 2.39 -6.52
CA SER A 14 -0.23 3.27 -5.36
C SER A 14 0.21 2.65 -4.03
N VAL A 15 -0.03 1.36 -3.83
CA VAL A 15 0.39 0.63 -2.63
C VAL A 15 1.92 0.56 -2.54
N ASN A 16 2.61 0.25 -3.64
CA ASN A 16 4.07 0.22 -3.65
C ASN A 16 4.69 1.61 -3.47
N LEU A 17 4.10 2.65 -4.06
CA LEU A 17 4.52 4.03 -3.81
C LEU A 17 4.37 4.40 -2.34
N ALA A 18 3.28 3.98 -1.70
CA ALA A 18 3.10 4.21 -0.27
C ALA A 18 4.21 3.56 0.58
N ARG A 19 4.66 2.36 0.21
CA ARG A 19 5.68 1.56 0.92
C ARG A 19 7.12 1.93 0.63
N VAL A 20 7.46 2.32 -0.60
CA VAL A 20 8.88 2.50 -1.00
C VAL A 20 9.15 3.75 -1.82
N GLY A 21 8.11 4.42 -2.31
CA GLY A 21 8.23 5.57 -3.20
C GLY A 21 8.99 6.71 -2.53
N GLN A 22 10.11 7.12 -3.12
CA GLN A 22 11.01 8.15 -2.58
C GLN A 22 11.40 7.95 -1.10
N MET A 23 11.57 6.70 -0.68
CA MET A 23 12.01 6.35 0.67
C MET A 23 13.53 6.14 0.73
N SER A 24 14.20 6.67 1.76
CA SER A 24 15.62 6.45 2.02
C SER A 24 15.89 5.09 2.67
N VAL A 25 14.95 4.61 3.49
CA VAL A 25 14.90 3.26 4.06
C VAL A 25 13.75 2.51 3.43
N ARG A 26 13.98 1.28 2.95
CA ARG A 26 12.98 0.52 2.19
C ARG A 26 12.59 -0.78 2.87
N ILE A 27 11.29 -1.03 2.91
CA ILE A 27 10.73 -2.38 3.06
C ILE A 27 10.53 -3.03 1.69
N SER A 28 10.16 -4.31 1.67
CA SER A 28 9.93 -5.06 0.45
C SER A 28 8.83 -4.42 -0.42
N GLN A 29 9.13 -4.29 -1.72
CA GLN A 29 8.12 -4.03 -2.74
C GLN A 29 7.22 -5.25 -2.89
N LEU A 30 5.93 -5.02 -3.09
CA LEU A 30 4.94 -6.08 -3.24
C LEU A 30 4.84 -6.50 -4.70
N THR A 31 4.94 -7.81 -4.92
CA THR A 31 4.67 -8.45 -6.20
C THR A 31 3.19 -8.81 -6.28
N LYS A 32 2.56 -8.57 -7.43
CA LYS A 32 1.18 -8.99 -7.68
C LYS A 32 1.08 -10.53 -7.60
N ASP A 33 0.08 -11.02 -6.87
CA ASP A 33 -0.20 -12.44 -6.74
C ASP A 33 -1.68 -12.72 -7.10
N ASP A 34 -1.90 -13.57 -8.09
CA ASP A 34 -3.24 -13.83 -8.63
C ASP A 34 -4.11 -14.67 -7.68
N GLU A 35 -3.52 -15.54 -6.86
CA GLU A 35 -4.25 -16.32 -5.86
C GLU A 35 -4.80 -15.42 -4.75
N LEU A 36 -4.02 -14.42 -4.31
CA LEU A 36 -4.51 -13.40 -3.38
C LEU A 36 -5.64 -12.57 -3.97
N ILE A 37 -5.58 -12.24 -5.26
CA ILE A 37 -6.66 -11.52 -5.93
C ILE A 37 -7.94 -12.34 -5.92
N ASP A 38 -7.85 -13.64 -6.20
CA ASP A 38 -8.99 -14.54 -6.18
C ASP A 38 -9.57 -14.72 -4.77
N GLY A 39 -8.72 -14.84 -3.74
CA GLY A 39 -9.16 -14.85 -2.34
C GLY A 39 -9.88 -13.56 -1.92
N VAL A 40 -9.40 -12.40 -2.39
CA VAL A 40 -10.06 -11.11 -2.16
C VAL A 40 -11.39 -11.04 -2.92
N LYS A 41 -11.50 -11.57 -4.14
CA LYS A 41 -12.78 -11.66 -4.89
C LYS A 41 -13.81 -12.51 -4.16
N GLU A 42 -13.41 -13.69 -3.68
CA GLU A 42 -14.29 -14.59 -2.93
C GLU A 42 -14.82 -13.93 -1.66
N THR A 43 -14.05 -13.01 -1.07
CA THR A 43 -14.47 -12.22 0.08
C THR A 43 -15.64 -11.28 -0.24
N PHE A 44 -15.78 -10.83 -1.49
CA PHE A 44 -16.96 -10.07 -1.97
C PHE A 44 -18.08 -10.95 -2.50
N ALA A 45 -17.81 -12.23 -2.82
CA ALA A 45 -18.82 -13.13 -3.32
C ALA A 45 -19.88 -13.33 -2.23
N VAL A 46 -21.10 -12.85 -2.50
CA VAL A 46 -22.25 -13.11 -1.65
C VAL A 46 -22.56 -14.60 -1.76
N LYS A 47 -22.20 -15.39 -0.75
CA LYS A 47 -22.72 -16.77 -0.64
C LYS A 47 -24.23 -16.67 -0.49
N ASP A 48 -24.95 -17.43 -1.30
CA ASP A 48 -26.42 -17.43 -1.39
C ASP A 48 -27.08 -17.42 0.00
N GLY A 49 -28.02 -16.49 0.17
CA GLY A 49 -28.56 -16.08 1.48
C GLY A 49 -28.23 -14.62 1.74
N GLY A 50 -28.83 -13.74 0.93
CA GLY A 50 -28.52 -12.32 0.85
C GLY A 50 -28.22 -11.69 2.21
N ARG A 51 -26.99 -11.15 2.35
CA ARG A 51 -26.66 -10.32 3.50
C ARG A 51 -27.59 -9.11 3.46
N THR A 52 -28.59 -9.07 4.32
CA THR A 52 -29.35 -7.85 4.63
C THR A 52 -28.36 -6.88 5.25
N VAL A 53 -27.75 -6.05 4.42
CA VAL A 53 -26.91 -4.95 4.89
C VAL A 53 -27.72 -3.68 4.81
N THR A 54 -27.89 -3.03 5.96
CA THR A 54 -28.57 -1.74 6.09
C THR A 54 -27.72 -0.61 5.51
N THR A 55 -26.39 -0.71 5.59
CA THR A 55 -25.43 0.25 5.04
C THR A 55 -24.21 -0.45 4.44
N CYS A 56 -23.49 0.25 3.57
CA CYS A 56 -22.21 -0.17 3.01
C CYS A 56 -21.11 -0.27 4.06
N GLU A 57 -21.16 0.54 5.10
CA GLU A 57 -20.18 0.55 6.18
C GLU A 57 -20.20 -0.76 6.99
N ASP A 58 -21.38 -1.27 7.33
CA ASP A 58 -21.56 -2.56 8.02
C ASP A 58 -21.01 -3.73 7.19
N ALA A 59 -21.24 -3.64 5.89
CA ALA A 59 -20.83 -4.61 4.89
C ALA A 59 -19.31 -4.75 4.82
N ILE A 60 -18.63 -3.61 4.90
CA ILE A 60 -17.18 -3.48 4.71
C ILE A 60 -16.43 -3.70 6.02
N SER A 61 -17.03 -3.32 7.15
CA SER A 61 -16.49 -3.59 8.48
C SER A 61 -16.33 -5.10 8.74
N GLY A 62 -17.16 -5.93 8.12
CA GLY A 62 -16.98 -7.39 8.12
C GLY A 62 -15.75 -7.87 7.35
N LEU A 63 -15.31 -7.13 6.34
CA LEU A 63 -14.15 -7.45 5.49
C LEU A 63 -12.84 -6.94 6.10
N LYS A 64 -12.88 -5.77 6.76
CA LYS A 64 -11.75 -5.19 7.52
C LYS A 64 -11.17 -6.13 8.60
N LYS A 65 -11.93 -7.14 9.04
CA LYS A 65 -11.50 -8.13 10.06
C LYS A 65 -10.43 -9.12 9.59
N LYS A 66 -10.05 -9.11 8.30
CA LYS A 66 -9.05 -10.03 7.73
C LYS A 66 -7.63 -9.47 7.65
N LYS A 67 -7.32 -8.36 8.36
CA LYS A 67 -6.01 -7.68 8.28
C LYS A 67 -5.67 -7.25 6.84
N GLU A 68 -6.71 -6.93 6.10
CA GLU A 68 -6.64 -6.40 4.75
C GLU A 68 -6.46 -4.88 4.82
N PHE A 69 -5.68 -4.34 3.92
CA PHE A 69 -5.64 -2.90 3.72
C PHE A 69 -6.89 -2.46 2.94
N VAL A 70 -7.64 -1.50 3.48
CA VAL A 70 -8.91 -1.03 2.92
C VAL A 70 -8.91 0.49 2.81
N VAL A 71 -9.31 1.01 1.66
CA VAL A 71 -9.58 2.46 1.48
C VAL A 71 -10.87 2.70 0.73
N GLN A 72 -11.61 3.71 1.14
CA GLN A 72 -12.75 4.22 0.40
C GLN A 72 -12.26 5.21 -0.65
N PHE A 73 -12.80 5.13 -1.87
CA PHE A 73 -12.57 6.16 -2.88
C PHE A 73 -13.50 7.35 -2.66
N THR A 74 -13.02 8.56 -2.95
CA THR A 74 -13.81 9.79 -2.88
C THR A 74 -15.07 9.74 -3.75
N THR A 75 -14.95 9.15 -4.94
CA THR A 75 -16.08 8.91 -5.86
C THR A 75 -15.98 7.50 -6.41
N ALA A 76 -17.13 6.89 -6.71
CA ALA A 76 -17.16 5.53 -7.25
C ALA A 76 -16.67 5.47 -8.71
N GLU A 77 -16.71 6.61 -9.41
CA GLU A 77 -16.45 6.76 -10.83
C GLU A 77 -14.96 6.98 -11.14
N ASP A 78 -14.30 7.89 -10.40
CA ASP A 78 -12.95 8.36 -10.72
C ASP A 78 -11.84 7.62 -9.96
N ARG A 79 -12.19 6.80 -8.96
CA ARG A 79 -11.31 5.86 -8.22
C ARG A 79 -9.85 6.30 -8.15
N ASN A 80 -9.60 7.45 -7.52
CA ASN A 80 -8.25 8.00 -7.39
C ASN A 80 -7.43 7.18 -6.37
N TYR A 81 -6.75 6.14 -6.84
CA TYR A 81 -5.97 5.21 -6.02
C TYR A 81 -4.91 5.92 -5.19
N ARG A 82 -4.08 6.76 -5.82
CA ARG A 82 -2.97 7.44 -5.13
C ARG A 82 -3.48 8.37 -4.04
N GLN A 83 -4.55 9.12 -4.31
CA GLN A 83 -5.14 10.01 -3.30
C GLN A 83 -5.77 9.23 -2.15
N SER A 84 -6.48 8.14 -2.43
CA SER A 84 -7.15 7.33 -1.40
C SER A 84 -6.13 6.62 -0.50
N VAL A 85 -5.07 6.06 -1.10
CA VAL A 85 -3.96 5.44 -0.34
C VAL A 85 -3.17 6.50 0.46
N GLN A 86 -2.93 7.69 -0.10
CA GLN A 86 -2.32 8.80 0.64
C GLN A 86 -3.17 9.19 1.85
N GLY A 87 -4.49 9.26 1.70
CA GLY A 87 -5.41 9.56 2.80
C GLY A 87 -5.29 8.54 3.94
N ALA A 88 -5.24 7.25 3.61
CA ALA A 88 -5.05 6.20 4.61
C ALA A 88 -3.67 6.24 5.28
N LEU A 89 -2.61 6.54 4.51
CA LEU A 89 -1.28 6.76 5.04
C LEU A 89 -1.27 7.91 6.07
N THR A 90 -1.83 9.05 5.70
CA THR A 90 -1.92 10.23 6.58
C THR A 90 -2.77 9.96 7.83
N ALA A 91 -3.91 9.30 7.68
CA ALA A 91 -4.79 8.97 8.81
C ALA A 91 -4.11 8.01 9.80
N GLY A 92 -3.43 6.97 9.31
CA GLY A 92 -2.68 6.06 10.15
C GLY A 92 -1.52 6.74 10.87
N LEU A 93 -0.70 7.52 10.14
CA LEU A 93 0.44 8.22 10.73
C LEU A 93 0.02 9.30 11.75
N SER A 94 -1.16 9.90 11.59
CA SER A 94 -1.69 10.86 12.57
C SER A 94 -1.99 10.22 13.94
N ASN A 95 -2.12 8.88 13.99
CA ASN A 95 -2.21 8.13 15.24
C ASN A 95 -0.83 7.83 15.88
N MET A 96 0.27 8.23 15.24
CA MET A 96 1.64 8.07 15.74
C MET A 96 2.22 9.43 16.12
N LYS A 97 2.37 9.69 17.43
CA LYS A 97 3.13 10.87 17.91
C LYS A 97 4.65 10.65 17.83
N SER A 98 5.06 9.41 18.02
CA SER A 98 6.43 8.92 17.98
C SER A 98 6.40 7.43 17.63
N TYR A 99 7.56 6.85 17.35
CA TYR A 99 7.68 5.40 17.20
C TYR A 99 7.26 4.69 18.50
N PRO A 100 6.28 3.77 18.48
CA PRO A 100 5.78 3.12 19.70
C PRO A 100 6.72 2.04 20.23
N ASP A 101 6.89 1.99 21.55
CA ASP A 101 7.52 0.85 22.24
C ASP A 101 6.56 -0.36 22.36
N ASN A 102 5.25 -0.10 22.31
CA ASN A 102 4.19 -1.12 22.31
C ASN A 102 3.18 -0.79 21.19
N TRP A 103 2.88 -1.79 20.36
CA TRP A 103 2.04 -1.64 19.17
C TRP A 103 0.56 -1.97 19.41
N GLN A 104 0.20 -2.51 20.58
CA GLN A 104 -1.16 -2.96 20.86
C GLN A 104 -2.20 -1.84 20.66
N GLU A 105 -1.98 -0.66 21.23
CA GLU A 105 -2.89 0.48 21.08
C GLU A 105 -3.05 0.89 19.62
N PHE A 106 -1.94 0.93 18.86
CA PHE A 106 -1.95 1.27 17.44
C PHE A 106 -2.82 0.30 16.63
N TRP A 107 -2.74 -1.00 16.92
CA TRP A 107 -3.55 -2.03 16.29
C TRP A 107 -5.03 -2.01 16.70
N THR A 108 -5.38 -1.42 17.85
CA THR A 108 -6.80 -1.25 18.23
C THR A 108 -7.50 -0.11 17.49
N GLN A 109 -6.74 0.86 16.98
CA GLN A 109 -7.28 1.95 16.18
C GLN A 109 -7.51 1.49 14.74
N PRO A 110 -8.70 1.68 14.14
CA PRO A 110 -8.98 1.23 12.78
C PRO A 110 -7.96 1.73 11.73
N GLU A 111 -7.59 3.01 11.78
CA GLU A 111 -6.63 3.63 10.89
C GLU A 111 -5.21 3.11 11.15
N GLY A 112 -4.88 2.84 12.41
CA GLY A 112 -3.59 2.26 12.81
C GLY A 112 -3.43 0.83 12.31
N ALA A 113 -4.42 -0.03 12.55
CA ALA A 113 -4.45 -1.40 12.03
C ALA A 113 -4.40 -1.44 10.49
N ASN A 114 -5.11 -0.53 9.83
CA ASN A 114 -5.10 -0.42 8.38
C ASN A 114 -3.71 -0.01 7.86
N LEU A 115 -3.05 0.95 8.51
CA LEU A 115 -1.69 1.34 8.17
C LEU A 115 -0.69 0.22 8.43
N ALA A 116 -0.81 -0.46 9.57
CA ALA A 116 0.07 -1.56 9.93
C ALA A 116 -0.04 -2.71 8.92
N SER A 117 -1.24 -2.96 8.40
CA SER A 117 -1.47 -3.93 7.32
C SER A 117 -0.77 -3.46 6.02
N LEU A 118 -0.92 -2.20 5.63
CA LEU A 118 -0.29 -1.62 4.43
C LEU A 118 1.25 -1.69 4.48
N LEU A 119 1.82 -1.42 5.65
CA LEU A 119 3.26 -1.20 5.83
C LEU A 119 3.98 -2.39 6.48
N TRP A 120 3.32 -3.54 6.62
CA TRP A 120 3.94 -4.76 7.14
C TRP A 120 5.19 -5.11 6.30
N SER A 121 6.36 -5.04 6.93
CA SER A 121 7.67 -5.11 6.25
C SER A 121 7.96 -6.50 5.69
N ASN A 122 7.41 -7.54 6.32
CA ASN A 122 7.59 -8.92 5.90
C ASN A 122 6.76 -9.30 4.67
N SER A 123 5.71 -8.53 4.34
CA SER A 123 4.89 -8.76 3.14
C SER A 123 5.72 -8.61 1.87
N THR A 124 5.60 -9.57 0.95
CA THR A 124 6.27 -9.56 -0.35
C THR A 124 5.30 -9.68 -1.53
N LYS A 125 4.05 -10.07 -1.25
CA LYS A 125 2.99 -10.26 -2.24
C LYS A 125 1.76 -9.44 -1.91
N VAL A 126 0.96 -9.14 -2.92
CA VAL A 126 -0.31 -8.44 -2.76
C VAL A 126 -1.32 -8.85 -3.82
N GLY A 127 -2.57 -8.98 -3.42
CA GLY A 127 -3.73 -9.06 -4.31
C GLY A 127 -4.74 -7.98 -3.94
N CYS A 128 -5.13 -7.15 -4.90
CA CYS A 128 -6.09 -6.08 -4.69
C CYS A 128 -7.34 -6.22 -5.56
N ALA A 129 -8.50 -5.83 -5.02
CA ALA A 129 -9.73 -5.69 -5.79
C ALA A 129 -10.54 -4.47 -5.35
N VAL A 130 -11.42 -4.02 -6.25
CA VAL A 130 -12.37 -2.94 -5.95
C VAL A 130 -13.77 -3.53 -5.75
N GLY A 131 -14.35 -3.25 -4.58
CA GLY A 131 -15.75 -3.53 -4.27
C GLY A 131 -16.60 -2.27 -4.47
N ILE A 132 -17.74 -2.40 -5.15
CA ILE A 132 -18.75 -1.34 -5.21
C ILE A 132 -19.93 -1.76 -4.33
N CYS A 133 -20.26 -0.88 -3.41
CA CYS A 133 -21.43 -1.01 -2.58
C CYS A 133 -22.44 0.07 -2.96
N THR A 134 -23.70 -0.33 -3.08
CA THR A 134 -24.82 0.52 -3.46
C THR A 134 -25.84 0.50 -2.33
N GLU A 135 -26.15 1.66 -1.77
CA GLU A 135 -27.18 1.84 -0.76
C GLU A 135 -28.46 2.36 -1.40
N GLY A 136 -29.60 1.82 -0.99
CA GLY A 136 -30.93 2.26 -1.42
C GLY A 136 -32.00 1.17 -1.25
N THR A 137 -33.25 1.59 -1.06
CA THR A 137 -34.42 0.71 -1.17
C THR A 137 -34.91 0.70 -2.62
N GLN A 138 -35.58 -0.38 -3.05
CA GLN A 138 -36.11 -0.48 -4.43
C GLN A 138 -37.06 0.67 -4.81
N GLU A 139 -37.61 1.39 -3.82
CA GLU A 139 -38.56 2.50 -4.02
C GLU A 139 -37.90 3.88 -4.17
N ASN A 140 -36.61 4.04 -3.85
CA ASN A 140 -35.94 5.35 -3.84
C ASN A 140 -35.02 5.50 -5.06
N ARG A 141 -35.26 6.51 -5.91
CA ARG A 141 -34.46 6.76 -7.14
C ARG A 141 -33.03 7.25 -6.89
N ASN A 142 -32.69 7.59 -5.64
CA ASN A 142 -31.34 8.02 -5.27
C ASN A 142 -30.59 6.87 -4.62
N THR A 143 -29.89 6.08 -5.44
CA THR A 143 -28.93 5.10 -4.95
C THR A 143 -27.57 5.76 -4.74
N THR A 144 -27.03 5.66 -3.53
CA THR A 144 -25.65 6.12 -3.26
C THR A 144 -24.69 4.98 -3.55
N LYS A 145 -23.65 5.24 -4.35
CA LYS A 145 -22.60 4.27 -4.64
C LYS A 145 -21.32 4.67 -3.92
N SER A 146 -20.75 3.72 -3.19
CA SER A 146 -19.42 3.85 -2.61
C SER A 146 -18.52 2.77 -3.17
N ALA A 147 -17.29 3.14 -3.53
CA ALA A 147 -16.28 2.20 -4.00
C ALA A 147 -15.14 2.10 -2.98
N TYR A 148 -14.58 0.91 -2.86
CA TYR A 148 -13.53 0.62 -1.90
C TYR A 148 -12.47 -0.26 -2.55
N LEU A 149 -11.20 0.07 -2.31
CA LEU A 149 -10.07 -0.79 -2.61
C LEU A 149 -9.78 -1.66 -1.41
N PHE A 150 -9.61 -2.95 -1.66
CA PHE A 150 -9.17 -3.93 -0.68
C PHE A 150 -7.91 -4.60 -1.20
N CYS A 151 -6.91 -4.73 -0.35
CA CYS A 151 -5.65 -5.37 -0.67
C CYS A 151 -5.28 -6.35 0.45
N GLN A 152 -5.14 -7.62 0.08
CA GLN A 152 -4.58 -8.65 0.93
C GLN A 152 -3.09 -8.78 0.63
N MET A 153 -2.28 -8.91 1.68
CA MET A 153 -0.84 -9.09 1.57
C MET A 153 -0.40 -10.45 2.11
N ASP A 154 0.71 -10.96 1.58
CA ASP A 154 1.32 -12.20 2.05
C ASP A 154 2.85 -12.04 2.23
N PRO A 155 3.42 -12.48 3.37
CA PRO A 155 2.74 -12.88 4.60
C PRO A 155 1.78 -11.82 5.17
N ALA A 156 0.64 -12.26 5.70
CA ALA A 156 -0.31 -11.35 6.35
C ALA A 156 0.31 -10.71 7.60
N ALA A 157 -0.16 -9.51 7.94
CA ALA A 157 0.36 -8.78 9.08
C ALA A 157 0.03 -9.49 10.41
N GLU A 158 0.91 -9.33 11.39
CA GLU A 158 0.73 -9.88 12.72
C GLU A 158 0.31 -8.77 13.69
N GLU A 159 -0.87 -8.93 14.30
CA GLU A 159 -1.40 -7.95 15.24
C GLU A 159 -0.50 -7.79 16.47
N ASN A 160 -0.51 -6.58 17.02
CA ASN A 160 0.28 -6.18 18.21
C ASN A 160 1.80 -6.25 18.01
N LYS A 161 2.29 -6.53 16.79
CA LYS A 161 3.71 -6.45 16.43
C LYS A 161 4.03 -5.16 15.69
N ALA A 162 5.30 -4.79 15.70
CA ALA A 162 5.81 -3.68 14.90
C ALA A 162 5.69 -4.01 13.41
N PRO A 163 4.92 -3.22 12.61
CA PRO A 163 4.80 -3.44 11.18
C PRO A 163 6.06 -3.07 10.40
N PHE A 164 6.87 -2.15 10.93
CA PHE A 164 8.11 -1.66 10.35
C PHE A 164 9.04 -1.19 11.47
N ASP A 165 10.33 -1.04 11.17
CA ASP A 165 11.33 -0.55 12.12
C ASP A 165 11.29 0.99 12.29
N LYS A 166 12.09 1.48 13.24
CA LYS A 166 12.11 2.91 13.58
C LYS A 166 12.75 3.75 12.48
N GLU A 167 13.78 3.23 11.84
CA GLU A 167 14.50 3.87 10.74
C GLU A 167 13.56 4.11 9.54
N TYR A 168 12.71 3.12 9.22
CA TYR A 168 11.68 3.26 8.19
C TYR A 168 10.62 4.30 8.58
N TYR A 169 10.19 4.31 9.84
CA TYR A 169 9.25 5.32 10.34
C TYR A 169 9.80 6.74 10.17
N GLU A 170 11.05 6.97 10.59
CA GLU A 170 11.71 8.28 10.45
C GLU A 170 11.78 8.70 8.98
N ALA A 171 12.25 7.82 8.09
CA ALA A 171 12.25 8.06 6.65
C ALA A 171 10.86 8.38 6.08
N LEU A 172 9.82 7.70 6.57
CA LEU A 172 8.44 7.90 6.13
C LEU A 172 7.90 9.26 6.57
N THR A 173 8.24 9.70 7.78
CA THR A 173 7.84 11.03 8.29
C THR A 173 8.59 12.18 7.62
N GLU A 174 9.81 11.94 7.13
CA GLU A 174 10.58 12.92 6.36
C GLU A 174 10.10 13.04 4.90
N ARG A 175 9.33 12.07 4.41
CA ARG A 175 8.83 12.05 3.02
C ARG A 175 7.79 13.14 2.78
N LYS A 176 8.19 14.18 2.03
CA LYS A 176 7.33 15.35 1.72
C LYS A 176 6.50 15.19 0.46
N THR A 177 6.95 14.37 -0.49
CA THR A 177 6.26 14.16 -1.76
C THR A 177 4.99 13.35 -1.53
N LEU A 178 3.87 13.82 -2.05
CA LEU A 178 2.59 13.10 -1.99
C LEU A 178 2.56 11.99 -3.05
N LEU A 179 1.83 10.90 -2.76
CA LEU A 179 1.73 9.77 -3.71
C LEU A 179 1.18 10.20 -5.08
N THR A 180 0.30 11.21 -5.13
CA THR A 180 -0.28 11.74 -6.38
C THR A 180 0.75 12.40 -7.30
N ALA A 181 1.86 12.89 -6.74
CA ALA A 181 2.97 13.47 -7.48
C ALA A 181 4.07 12.44 -7.84
N MET A 182 3.97 11.21 -7.34
CA MET A 182 4.92 10.15 -7.63
C MET A 182 4.53 9.33 -8.86
N THR A 183 5.54 8.69 -9.44
CA THR A 183 5.51 7.89 -10.65
C THR A 183 6.18 6.54 -10.41
N GLU A 184 6.11 5.62 -11.37
CA GLU A 184 6.76 4.32 -11.26
C GLU A 184 8.30 4.44 -11.10
N GLU A 185 8.91 5.49 -11.64
CA GLU A 185 10.33 5.78 -11.47
C GLU A 185 10.72 5.97 -10.00
N ASP A 186 9.81 6.49 -9.17
CA ASP A 186 10.04 6.73 -7.74
C ASP A 186 10.11 5.43 -6.92
N LEU A 187 9.75 4.29 -7.53
CA LEU A 187 9.99 2.95 -6.95
C LEU A 187 11.42 2.47 -7.16
N LYS A 188 12.18 3.05 -8.11
CA LYS A 188 13.58 2.71 -8.36
C LYS A 188 14.46 3.34 -7.27
N ALA A 189 15.57 2.68 -6.92
CA ALA A 189 16.61 2.98 -5.91
C ALA A 189 16.29 3.93 -4.72
N PRO A 190 16.69 3.60 -3.47
CA PRO A 190 16.48 4.49 -2.32
C PRO A 190 16.95 5.92 -2.60
N VAL A 191 16.16 6.91 -2.18
CA VAL A 191 16.64 8.29 -2.22
C VAL A 191 17.75 8.43 -1.20
N GLN A 192 18.83 9.14 -1.56
CA GLN A 192 19.92 9.38 -0.62
C GLN A 192 19.35 10.23 0.54
N GLY A 193 19.21 9.61 1.71
CA GLY A 193 18.87 10.32 2.93
C GLY A 193 19.95 11.33 3.26
N ALA A 194 19.58 12.46 3.87
CA ALA A 194 20.50 13.50 4.30
C ALA A 194 21.30 13.07 5.54
N ALA A 195 21.95 11.90 5.50
CA ALA A 195 23.03 11.47 6.38
C ALA A 195 23.60 10.13 5.89
N ALA A 196 24.64 10.17 5.04
CA ALA A 196 25.67 9.14 5.03
C ALA A 196 26.94 9.74 4.42
N ALA A 197 28.02 9.65 5.17
CA ALA A 197 29.34 10.17 4.87
C ALA A 197 29.86 9.75 3.48
N ALA A 198 30.72 10.61 2.91
CA ALA A 198 31.44 10.39 1.66
C ALA A 198 32.05 8.98 1.61
N VAL A 199 31.44 8.09 0.83
CA VAL A 199 32.13 6.88 0.38
C VAL A 199 33.00 7.31 -0.81
N PRO A 200 34.33 7.17 -0.74
CA PRO A 200 35.18 7.48 -1.88
C PRO A 200 34.86 6.50 -3.01
N SER A 201 34.29 7.00 -4.10
CA SER A 201 34.20 6.25 -5.34
C SER A 201 35.61 5.94 -5.82
N LEU A 202 36.08 4.72 -5.59
CA LEU A 202 37.27 4.16 -6.24
C LEU A 202 36.97 4.08 -7.75
N LEU A 203 37.30 5.14 -8.47
CA LEU A 203 37.41 5.13 -9.93
C LEU A 203 38.59 4.23 -10.28
N VAL A 204 38.30 3.01 -10.70
CA VAL A 204 39.28 2.12 -11.33
C VAL A 204 39.66 2.73 -12.68
N ALA A 205 40.82 3.39 -12.73
CA ALA A 205 41.42 3.83 -13.98
C ALA A 205 42.00 2.61 -14.73
N GLY A 206 41.40 2.26 -15.87
CA GLY A 206 41.93 1.25 -16.78
C GLY A 206 43.20 1.76 -17.47
N LEU A 207 44.34 1.17 -17.12
CA LEU A 207 45.64 1.43 -17.76
C LEU A 207 45.81 0.48 -18.95
N THR A 208 45.58 0.95 -20.18
CA THR A 208 45.94 0.20 -21.39
C THR A 208 47.37 0.55 -21.82
N ALA A 209 48.31 -0.36 -21.61
CA ALA A 209 49.65 -0.28 -22.20
C ALA A 209 49.62 -0.89 -23.61
N ILE A 210 49.86 -0.08 -24.64
CA ILE A 210 50.09 -0.54 -26.01
C ILE A 210 51.60 -0.75 -26.17
N VAL A 211 52.03 -1.99 -26.42
CA VAL A 211 53.43 -2.31 -26.77
C VAL A 211 53.55 -2.31 -28.29
N ALA A 212 54.35 -1.40 -28.84
CA ALA A 212 54.74 -1.40 -30.24
C ALA A 212 55.93 -2.34 -30.45
N PHE A 213 55.75 -3.37 -31.29
CA PHE A 213 56.87 -4.14 -31.83
C PHE A 213 57.27 -3.52 -33.17
N ALA A 214 58.47 -2.95 -33.22
CA ALA A 214 59.18 -2.70 -34.47
C ALA A 214 60.44 -3.58 -34.46
N SER A 215 60.56 -4.44 -35.45
CA SER A 215 61.83 -5.13 -35.74
C SER A 215 61.99 -5.30 -37.24
N ALA A 216 63.01 -4.58 -37.74
CA ALA A 216 63.86 -4.76 -38.93
C ALA A 216 63.18 -5.04 -40.28
#